data_AF-A0A8J7M1X3-F1
#
_entry.id   AF-A0A8J7M1X3-F1
#
_cell.length_a   1.000
_cell.length_b   1.000
_cell.length_c   1.000
_cell.angle_alpha   90.00
_cell.angle_beta   90.00
_cell.angle_gamma   90.00
#
_symmetry.space_group_name_H-M   'P 1'
#
loop_
_entity.id
_entity.type
_entity.pdbx_description
1 polymer ?
#
loop_
_entity_poly.entity_id
_entity_poly.type
_entity_poly.pdbx_seq_one_letter_code
_entity_poly.pdbx_strand_id
1 'polypeptide(L)'
;MFFRIPKDAMVWSLLLVSLALYGVDFFFYRRLDEIGSSFMGNLAFLPVYVLFVTLMIERVLKEREREAMRKKLNMVIGVFFSEIGNRLLRDFLTFFEDGVELSRHLHPTVYWKDNDFAAAQDYLKGLDLRLNARKGDLPALKELLLDKKEIMLMLMENPNLLEHASFTDLLWAVFHVIEELQARQSLDGLPNSDLDHLSGDLKRAHTYLLIEWVSYMAHLKSDYPYLYSLAIRMNPMDPKAHPEVL
;
A
#
# COMPACT_ATOMS: atom_id res chain seq x y z
N MET A 1 30.92 9.42 1.56
CA MET A 1 31.17 9.43 3.02
C MET A 1 30.56 10.71 3.58
N PHE A 2 29.31 10.65 4.09
CA PHE A 2 28.68 11.81 4.72
C PHE A 2 29.23 11.95 6.14
N PHE A 3 30.01 13.01 6.39
CA PHE A 3 30.44 13.36 7.74
C PHE A 3 29.20 13.70 8.59
N ARG A 4 28.87 12.84 9.55
CA ARG A 4 27.78 13.07 10.50
C ARG A 4 28.34 13.94 11.62
N ILE A 5 28.18 15.26 11.49
CA ILE A 5 28.59 16.21 12.54
C ILE A 5 27.73 15.90 13.80
N PRO A 6 28.35 15.69 14.97
CA PRO A 6 27.60 15.47 16.20
C PRO A 6 26.73 16.69 16.51
N LYS A 7 25.50 16.47 16.98
CA LYS A 7 24.50 17.53 17.18
C LYS A 7 25.05 18.68 18.04
N ASP A 8 25.83 18.34 19.06
CA ASP A 8 26.42 19.31 19.98
C ASP A 8 27.44 20.22 19.28
N ALA A 9 28.26 19.67 18.37
CA ALA A 9 29.20 20.47 17.60
C ALA A 9 28.48 21.45 16.65
N MET A 10 27.33 21.06 16.10
CA MET A 10 26.53 21.95 15.28
C MET A 10 25.98 23.12 16.09
N VAL A 11 25.44 22.87 17.29
CA VAL A 11 24.94 23.93 18.19
C VAL A 11 26.05 24.90 18.55
N TRP A 12 27.20 24.40 19.01
CA TRP A 12 28.33 25.27 19.37
C TRP A 12 28.87 26.07 18.19
N SER A 13 28.91 25.47 16.99
CA SER A 13 29.34 26.19 15.79
C SER A 13 28.40 27.35 15.44
N LEU A 14 27.09 27.16 15.54
CA LEU A 14 26.10 28.21 15.27
C LEU A 14 26.17 29.32 16.32
N LEU A 15 26.39 28.98 17.59
CA LEU A 15 26.59 29.96 18.66
C LEU A 15 27.86 30.79 18.45
N LEU A 16 28.97 30.15 18.07
CA LEU A 16 30.22 30.84 17.76
C LEU A 16 30.09 31.75 16.53
N VAL A 17 29.40 31.31 15.47
CA VAL A 17 29.13 32.13 14.30
C VAL A 17 28.27 33.33 14.67
N SER A 18 27.20 33.14 15.46
CA SER A 18 26.37 34.23 15.96
C SER A 18 27.18 35.25 16.77
N LEU A 19 28.02 34.77 17.70
CA LEU A 19 28.90 35.63 18.49
C LEU A 19 29.90 36.41 17.63
N ALA A 20 30.50 35.75 16.64
CA ALA A 20 31.43 36.39 15.71
C ALA A 20 30.74 37.47 14.87
N LEU A 21 29.52 37.23 14.38
CA LEU A 21 28.74 38.19 13.60
C LEU A 21 28.40 39.44 14.43
N TYR A 22 27.93 39.28 15.67
CA TYR A 22 27.72 40.41 16.58
C TYR A 22 29.03 41.14 16.91
N GLY A 23 30.14 40.42 17.05
CA GLY A 23 31.46 41.03 17.28
C GLY A 23 31.94 41.88 16.09
N VAL A 24 31.72 41.41 14.86
CA VAL A 24 32.01 42.16 13.63
C VAL A 24 31.13 43.41 13.55
N ASP A 25 29.82 43.28 13.78
CA ASP A 25 28.88 44.41 13.79
C ASP A 25 29.30 45.49 14.79
N PHE A 26 29.66 45.08 16.01
CA PHE A 26 30.16 45.99 17.03
C PHE A 26 31.47 46.69 16.62
N PHE A 27 32.42 45.97 16.00
CA PHE A 27 33.70 46.55 15.60
C PHE A 27 33.53 47.69 14.58
N PHE A 28 32.61 47.55 13.62
CA PHE A 28 32.37 48.54 12.58
C PHE A 28 31.51 49.72 13.04
N TYR A 29 30.42 49.47 13.77
CA TYR A 29 29.45 50.52 14.11
C TYR A 29 29.59 51.08 15.53
N ARG A 30 30.17 50.32 16.47
CA ARG A 30 30.38 50.68 17.88
C ARG A 30 29.13 51.14 18.65
N ARG A 31 27.92 50.76 18.20
CA ARG A 31 26.62 51.11 18.81
C ARG A 31 26.00 49.92 19.53
N LEU A 32 26.22 49.83 20.84
CA LEU A 32 25.71 48.72 21.67
C LEU A 32 24.19 48.77 21.88
N ASP A 33 23.61 49.96 21.85
CA ASP A 33 22.18 50.22 21.99
C ASP A 33 21.38 49.66 20.82
N GLU A 34 21.85 49.87 19.59
CA GLU A 34 21.23 49.31 18.38
C GLU A 34 21.27 47.78 18.38
N ILE A 35 22.41 47.19 18.76
CA ILE A 35 22.56 45.73 18.92
C ILE A 35 21.60 45.20 19.99
N GLY A 36 21.52 45.87 21.15
CA GLY A 36 20.64 45.48 22.25
C GLY A 36 19.16 45.52 21.88
N SER A 37 18.72 46.57 21.20
CA SER A 37 17.34 46.70 20.71
C SER A 37 16.99 45.62 19.68
N SER A 38 17.90 45.33 18.74
CA SER A 38 17.75 44.29 17.73
C SER A 38 17.70 42.89 18.34
N PHE A 39 18.57 42.62 19.34
CA PHE A 39 18.55 41.38 20.11
C PHE A 39 17.22 41.20 20.86
N MET A 40 16.74 42.24 21.53
CA MET A 40 15.45 42.19 22.25
C MET A 40 14.28 41.96 21.28
N GLY A 41 14.29 42.57 20.10
CA GLY A 41 13.32 42.32 19.03
C GLY A 41 13.32 40.86 18.57
N ASN A 42 14.50 40.29 18.33
CA ASN A 42 14.64 38.86 18.00
C ASN A 42 14.15 37.95 19.12
N LEU A 43 14.44 38.30 20.38
CA LEU A 43 13.99 37.56 21.56
C LEU A 43 12.46 37.60 21.70
N ALA A 44 11.84 38.75 21.41
CA ALA A 44 10.39 38.90 21.42
C ALA A 44 9.70 38.06 20.32
N PHE A 45 10.35 37.87 19.17
CA PHE A 45 9.86 37.01 18.08
C PHE A 45 10.17 35.51 18.28
N LEU A 46 11.05 35.15 19.22
CA LEU A 46 11.45 33.76 19.47
C LEU A 46 10.26 32.79 19.64
N PRO A 47 9.16 33.14 20.36
CA PRO A 47 8.00 32.24 20.47
C PRO A 47 7.36 31.92 19.12
N VAL A 48 7.30 32.90 18.20
CA VAL A 48 6.75 32.72 16.85
C VAL A 48 7.67 31.83 16.02
N TYR A 49 8.99 32.03 16.10
CA TYR A 49 9.95 31.17 15.41
C TYR A 49 9.88 29.73 15.90
N VAL A 50 9.84 29.51 17.22
CA VAL A 50 9.73 28.17 17.81
C VAL A 50 8.44 27.49 17.34
N LEU A 51 7.30 28.18 17.39
CA LEU A 51 6.03 27.64 16.90
C LEU A 51 6.11 27.25 15.42
N PHE A 52 6.57 28.16 14.56
CA PHE A 52 6.64 27.93 13.12
C PHE A 52 7.58 26.77 12.77
N VAL A 53 8.79 26.77 13.33
CA VAL A 53 9.79 25.73 13.09
C VAL A 53 9.28 24.37 13.61
N THR A 54 8.64 24.34 14.78
CA THR A 54 8.08 23.09 15.34
C THR A 54 7.00 22.51 14.43
N LEU A 55 6.01 23.31 14.02
CA LEU A 55 4.95 22.87 13.10
C LEU A 55 5.50 22.41 11.74
N MET A 56 6.54 23.07 11.23
CA MET A 56 7.22 22.66 10.00
C MET A 56 7.92 21.31 10.16
N ILE A 57 8.67 21.12 11.25
CA ILE A 57 9.37 19.86 11.55
C ILE A 57 8.36 18.73 11.75
N GLU A 58 7.29 18.95 12.52
CA GLU A 58 6.22 17.96 12.73
C GLU A 58 5.58 17.54 11.41
N ARG A 59 5.29 18.48 10.51
CA ARG A 59 4.72 18.17 9.20
C ARG A 59 5.65 17.30 8.36
N VAL A 60 6.95 17.66 8.29
CA VAL A 60 7.95 16.88 7.55
C VAL A 60 8.15 15.50 8.16
N LEU A 61 8.18 15.40 9.49
CA LEU A 61 8.33 14.14 10.19
C LEU A 61 7.12 13.22 9.93
N LYS A 62 5.91 13.75 10.07
CA LYS A 62 4.66 13.01 9.81
C LYS A 62 4.57 12.51 8.39
N GLU A 63 5.02 13.29 7.41
CA GLU A 63 5.01 12.86 6.00
C GLU A 63 6.00 11.70 5.77
N ARG A 64 7.20 11.77 6.38
CA ARG A 64 8.17 10.67 6.32
C ARG A 64 7.66 9.41 7.01
N GLU A 65 6.99 9.54 8.15
CA GLU A 65 6.38 8.41 8.86
C GLU A 65 5.29 7.75 8.01
N ARG A 66 4.41 8.53 7.39
CA ARG A 66 3.39 8.04 6.45
C ARG A 66 4.00 7.32 5.26
N GLU A 67 5.04 7.87 4.64
CA GLU A 67 5.73 7.22 3.52
C GLU A 67 6.37 5.89 3.94
N ALA A 68 7.02 5.86 5.11
CA ALA A 68 7.64 4.65 5.65
C ALA A 68 6.58 3.57 5.97
N MET A 69 5.45 3.97 6.53
CA MET A 69 4.32 3.07 6.81
C MET A 69 3.69 2.54 5.53
N ARG A 70 3.46 3.38 4.51
CA ARG A 70 2.95 2.95 3.20
C ARG A 70 3.85 1.89 2.56
N LYS A 71 5.18 2.10 2.59
CA LYS A 71 6.15 1.09 2.12
C LYS A 71 6.07 -0.20 2.91
N LYS A 72 5.96 -0.13 4.24
CA LYS A 72 5.77 -1.31 5.09
C LYS A 72 4.49 -2.07 4.75
N LEU A 73 3.38 -1.37 4.55
CA LEU A 73 2.14 -2.04 4.19
C LEU A 73 2.22 -2.69 2.81
N ASN A 74 2.84 -2.05 1.84
CA ASN A 74 3.01 -2.67 0.53
C ASN A 74 3.88 -3.94 0.56
N MET A 75 4.83 -4.04 1.50
CA MET A 75 5.53 -5.32 1.74
C MET A 75 4.56 -6.40 2.27
N VAL A 76 3.64 -6.03 3.16
CA VAL A 76 2.59 -6.94 3.69
C VAL A 76 1.61 -7.37 2.59
N ILE A 77 1.18 -6.44 1.74
CA ILE A 77 0.36 -6.74 0.54
C ILE A 77 1.12 -7.69 -0.38
N GLY A 78 2.44 -7.51 -0.53
CA GLY A 78 3.28 -8.44 -1.28
C GLY A 78 3.28 -9.86 -0.72
N VAL A 79 3.37 -10.02 0.61
CA VAL A 79 3.24 -11.33 1.28
C VAL A 79 1.86 -11.94 1.02
N PHE A 80 0.80 -11.14 1.10
CA PHE A 80 -0.55 -11.62 0.79
C PHE A 80 -0.65 -12.13 -0.65
N PHE A 81 -0.16 -11.39 -1.65
CA PHE A 81 -0.23 -11.83 -3.04
C PHE A 81 0.67 -13.04 -3.33
N SER A 82 1.84 -13.15 -2.70
CA SER A 82 2.71 -14.31 -2.89
C SER A 82 2.13 -15.59 -2.29
N GLU A 83 1.49 -15.50 -1.11
CA GLU A 83 0.97 -16.67 -0.40
C GLU A 83 -0.44 -17.08 -0.81
N ILE A 84 -1.30 -16.11 -1.14
CA ILE A 84 -2.74 -16.34 -1.31
C ILE A 84 -3.25 -15.68 -2.58
N GLY A 85 -3.05 -14.36 -2.72
CA GLY A 85 -3.77 -13.53 -3.68
C GLY A 85 -3.59 -13.96 -5.14
N ASN A 86 -2.37 -14.30 -5.57
CA ASN A 86 -2.12 -14.74 -6.95
C ASN A 86 -2.79 -16.09 -7.27
N ARG A 87 -2.82 -17.02 -6.30
CA ARG A 87 -3.53 -18.30 -6.49
C ARG A 87 -5.04 -18.09 -6.48
N LEU A 88 -5.53 -17.26 -5.57
CA LEU A 88 -6.95 -16.95 -5.47
C LEU A 88 -7.49 -16.26 -6.72
N LEU A 89 -6.72 -15.35 -7.33
CA LEU A 89 -7.04 -14.75 -8.65
C LEU A 89 -7.23 -15.82 -9.73
N ARG A 90 -6.31 -16.80 -9.81
CA ARG A 90 -6.42 -17.92 -10.77
C ARG A 90 -7.63 -18.79 -10.50
N ASP A 91 -7.85 -19.17 -9.25
CA ASP A 91 -8.94 -20.08 -8.89
C ASP A 91 -10.30 -19.41 -9.13
N PHE A 92 -10.41 -18.10 -8.87
CA PHE A 92 -11.61 -17.33 -9.16
C PHE A 92 -11.96 -17.26 -10.65
N LEU A 93 -10.99 -17.34 -11.57
CA LEU A 93 -11.27 -17.42 -13.01
C LEU A 93 -12.13 -18.63 -13.39
N THR A 94 -12.05 -19.73 -12.64
CA THR A 94 -12.88 -20.93 -12.90
C THR A 94 -14.37 -20.70 -12.63
N PHE A 95 -14.70 -19.67 -11.84
CA PHE A 95 -16.08 -19.29 -11.53
C PHE A 95 -16.65 -18.24 -12.50
N PHE A 96 -15.85 -17.74 -13.45
CA PHE A 96 -16.30 -16.75 -14.42
C PHE A 96 -17.18 -17.36 -15.50
N GLU A 97 -18.24 -16.64 -15.85
CA GLU A 97 -18.98 -16.96 -17.06
C GLU A 97 -18.25 -16.49 -18.32
N ASP A 98 -17.59 -15.31 -18.28
CA ASP A 98 -16.91 -14.67 -19.41
C ASP A 98 -15.51 -14.11 -19.04
N GLY A 99 -14.58 -14.99 -18.61
CA GLY A 99 -13.25 -14.58 -18.11
C GLY A 99 -12.29 -14.00 -19.16
N VAL A 100 -12.57 -14.16 -20.46
CA VAL A 100 -11.63 -13.82 -21.56
C VAL A 100 -11.44 -12.30 -21.71
N GLU A 101 -12.48 -11.50 -21.45
CA GLU A 101 -12.40 -10.03 -21.60
C GLU A 101 -11.59 -9.39 -20.46
N LEU A 102 -11.67 -9.97 -19.26
CA LEU A 102 -10.93 -9.52 -18.08
C LEU A 102 -9.42 -9.69 -18.27
N SER A 103 -8.98 -10.85 -18.76
CA SER A 103 -7.55 -11.11 -19.02
C SER A 103 -6.95 -10.19 -20.09
N ARG A 104 -7.75 -9.68 -21.04
CA ARG A 104 -7.25 -8.73 -22.07
C ARG A 104 -6.93 -7.35 -21.49
N HIS A 105 -7.75 -6.86 -20.55
CA HIS A 105 -7.55 -5.56 -19.92
C HIS A 105 -6.51 -5.60 -18.79
N LEU A 106 -6.25 -6.79 -18.22
CA LEU A 106 -5.34 -7.00 -17.10
C LEU A 106 -4.05 -7.73 -17.51
N HIS A 107 -3.38 -7.19 -18.52
CA HIS A 107 -2.08 -7.69 -18.99
C HIS A 107 -0.98 -6.63 -18.81
N PRO A 108 -0.53 -6.36 -17.58
CA PRO A 108 0.56 -5.43 -17.32
C PRO A 108 1.84 -5.87 -18.02
N THR A 109 2.46 -4.94 -18.73
CA THR A 109 3.75 -5.16 -19.41
C THR A 109 4.82 -4.24 -18.83
N VAL A 110 6.09 -4.49 -19.17
CA VAL A 110 7.19 -3.58 -18.80
C VAL A 110 6.97 -2.14 -19.26
N TYR A 111 6.11 -1.90 -20.25
CA TYR A 111 5.83 -0.59 -20.82
C TYR A 111 4.66 0.16 -20.18
N TRP A 112 3.85 -0.49 -19.34
CA TRP A 112 2.75 0.17 -18.63
C TRP A 112 3.28 1.35 -17.81
N LYS A 113 2.61 2.48 -17.88
CA LYS A 113 2.85 3.70 -17.10
C LYS A 113 1.71 3.90 -16.11
N ASP A 114 1.85 4.91 -15.24
CA ASP A 114 0.85 5.23 -14.23
C ASP A 114 -0.57 5.42 -14.82
N ASN A 115 -0.67 6.00 -16.02
CA ASN A 115 -1.95 6.16 -16.72
C ASN A 115 -2.58 4.82 -17.15
N ASP A 116 -1.78 3.81 -17.49
CA ASP A 116 -2.30 2.49 -17.87
C ASP A 116 -2.87 1.77 -16.64
N PHE A 117 -2.20 1.88 -15.49
CA PHE A 117 -2.72 1.37 -14.23
C PHE A 117 -4.00 2.11 -13.80
N ALA A 118 -4.04 3.44 -13.93
CA ALA A 118 -5.24 4.22 -13.64
C ALA A 118 -6.42 3.81 -14.53
N ALA A 119 -6.19 3.64 -15.84
CA ALA A 119 -7.21 3.16 -16.76
C ALA A 119 -7.72 1.75 -16.40
N ALA A 120 -6.82 0.84 -16.00
CA ALA A 120 -7.20 -0.49 -15.54
C ALA A 120 -8.02 -0.44 -14.23
N GLN A 121 -7.66 0.41 -13.28
CA GLN A 121 -8.44 0.62 -12.06
C GLN A 121 -9.84 1.18 -12.36
N ASP A 122 -9.96 2.15 -13.26
CA ASP A 122 -11.25 2.74 -13.61
C ASP A 122 -12.14 1.75 -14.38
N TYR A 123 -11.56 0.94 -15.26
CA TYR A 123 -12.24 -0.21 -15.86
C TYR A 123 -12.79 -1.17 -14.80
N LEU A 124 -11.97 -1.55 -13.82
CA LEU A 124 -12.37 -2.46 -12.73
C LEU A 124 -13.48 -1.90 -11.84
N LYS A 125 -13.49 -0.59 -11.57
CA LYS A 125 -14.56 0.05 -10.77
C LYS A 125 -15.93 0.02 -11.48
N GLY A 126 -15.93 0.09 -12.82
CA GLY A 126 -17.15 0.05 -13.63
C GLY A 126 -17.61 -1.36 -14.02
N LEU A 127 -16.77 -2.37 -13.76
CA LEU A 127 -17.00 -3.73 -14.22
C LEU A 127 -17.95 -4.49 -13.28
N ASP A 128 -19.08 -4.95 -13.83
CA ASP A 128 -20.00 -5.84 -13.13
C ASP A 128 -19.58 -7.30 -13.29
N LEU A 129 -18.68 -7.78 -12.42
CA LEU A 129 -18.22 -9.17 -12.46
C LEU A 129 -19.39 -10.14 -12.20
N ARG A 130 -19.53 -11.15 -13.07
CA ARG A 130 -20.49 -12.25 -12.92
C ARG A 130 -19.76 -13.54 -12.61
N LEU A 131 -19.69 -13.86 -11.33
CA LEU A 131 -19.22 -15.15 -10.86
C LEU A 131 -20.42 -16.06 -10.62
N ASN A 132 -20.22 -17.35 -10.88
CA ASN A 132 -21.23 -18.38 -10.68
C ASN A 132 -20.61 -19.52 -9.85
N ALA A 133 -21.03 -19.62 -8.59
CA ALA A 133 -20.57 -20.63 -7.63
C ALA A 133 -20.83 -22.07 -8.10
N ARG A 134 -21.69 -22.27 -9.12
CA ARG A 134 -22.01 -23.59 -9.70
C ARG A 134 -21.01 -24.07 -10.75
N LYS A 135 -20.17 -23.17 -11.29
CA LYS A 135 -19.24 -23.50 -12.39
C LYS A 135 -17.86 -23.95 -11.90
N GLY A 136 -17.37 -23.33 -10.83
CA GLY A 136 -16.06 -23.64 -10.27
C GLY A 136 -16.10 -24.72 -9.19
N ASP A 137 -14.92 -25.04 -8.67
CA ASP A 137 -14.73 -26.06 -7.63
C ASP A 137 -14.73 -25.42 -6.23
N LEU A 138 -15.93 -25.31 -5.63
CA LEU A 138 -16.09 -24.79 -4.27
C LEU A 138 -15.32 -25.63 -3.22
N PRO A 139 -15.32 -26.98 -3.26
CA PRO A 139 -14.48 -27.79 -2.38
C PRO A 139 -12.98 -27.44 -2.43
N ALA A 140 -12.39 -27.33 -3.62
CA ALA A 140 -10.98 -26.97 -3.77
C ALA A 140 -10.70 -25.54 -3.27
N LEU A 141 -11.60 -24.60 -3.54
CA LEU A 141 -11.51 -23.24 -3.01
C LEU A 141 -11.57 -23.24 -1.48
N LYS A 142 -12.47 -24.02 -0.88
CA LYS A 142 -12.60 -24.16 0.57
C LYS A 142 -11.32 -24.73 1.18
N GLU A 143 -10.73 -25.75 0.58
CA GLU A 143 -9.47 -26.34 1.06
C GLU A 143 -8.34 -25.31 1.06
N LEU A 144 -8.15 -24.58 -0.05
CA LEU A 144 -7.15 -23.51 -0.15
C LEU A 144 -7.37 -22.43 0.92
N LEU A 145 -8.60 -21.94 1.05
CA LEU A 145 -8.92 -20.83 1.93
C LEU A 145 -8.78 -21.21 3.41
N LEU A 146 -9.09 -22.46 3.77
CA LEU A 146 -8.86 -22.98 5.11
C LEU A 146 -7.37 -23.18 5.43
N ASP A 147 -6.58 -23.70 4.49
CA ASP A 147 -5.11 -23.81 4.62
C ASP A 147 -4.46 -22.44 4.87
N LYS A 148 -5.00 -21.39 4.24
CA LYS A 148 -4.46 -20.03 4.33
C LYS A 148 -5.09 -19.16 5.42
N LYS A 149 -6.01 -19.71 6.23
CA LYS A 149 -6.75 -18.96 7.26
C LYS A 149 -5.82 -18.33 8.31
N GLU A 150 -4.79 -19.05 8.77
CA GLU A 150 -3.85 -18.53 9.77
C GLU A 150 -3.06 -17.33 9.25
N ILE A 151 -2.64 -17.37 7.99
CA ILE A 151 -1.97 -16.24 7.33
C ILE A 151 -2.91 -15.05 7.24
N MET A 152 -4.18 -15.25 6.87
CA MET A 152 -5.19 -14.17 6.82
C MET A 152 -5.38 -13.51 8.19
N LEU A 153 -5.47 -14.28 9.26
CA LEU A 153 -5.58 -13.77 10.63
C LEU A 153 -4.35 -12.93 11.01
N MET A 154 -3.14 -13.45 10.76
CA MET A 154 -1.89 -12.75 11.02
C MET A 154 -1.77 -11.44 10.23
N LEU A 155 -2.25 -11.41 8.98
CA LEU A 155 -2.30 -10.18 8.19
C LEU A 155 -3.24 -9.16 8.83
N MET A 156 -4.44 -9.56 9.26
CA MET A 156 -5.45 -8.70 9.89
C MET A 156 -5.01 -8.12 11.25
N GLU A 157 -4.09 -8.77 11.95
CA GLU A 157 -3.49 -8.26 13.19
C GLU A 157 -2.54 -7.07 12.97
N ASN A 158 -2.19 -6.74 11.73
CA ASN A 158 -1.28 -5.63 11.45
C ASN A 158 -1.93 -4.27 11.77
N PRO A 159 -1.37 -3.50 12.73
CA PRO A 159 -1.98 -2.25 13.18
C PRO A 159 -2.02 -1.16 12.11
N ASN A 160 -1.22 -1.27 11.04
CA ASN A 160 -1.17 -0.29 9.96
C ASN A 160 -2.23 -0.52 8.87
N LEU A 161 -3.03 -1.60 8.97
CA LEU A 161 -4.09 -1.91 8.01
C LEU A 161 -5.18 -0.84 7.95
N LEU A 162 -5.51 -0.24 9.10
CA LEU A 162 -6.59 0.74 9.22
C LEU A 162 -6.39 1.99 8.35
N GLU A 163 -5.15 2.29 7.94
CA GLU A 163 -4.87 3.42 7.05
C GLU A 163 -5.15 3.13 5.57
N HIS A 164 -5.32 1.86 5.21
CA HIS A 164 -5.57 1.40 3.84
C HIS A 164 -6.89 0.64 3.79
N ALA A 165 -7.97 1.41 3.62
CA ALA A 165 -9.33 0.89 3.56
C ALA A 165 -9.50 -0.22 2.52
N SER A 166 -8.92 -0.06 1.30
CA SER A 166 -9.09 -1.04 0.22
C SER A 166 -8.53 -2.43 0.54
N PHE A 167 -7.33 -2.50 1.11
CA PHE A 167 -6.72 -3.78 1.46
C PHE A 167 -7.42 -4.42 2.67
N THR A 168 -7.89 -3.60 3.61
CA THR A 168 -8.71 -4.07 4.73
C THR A 168 -10.04 -4.66 4.23
N ASP A 169 -10.71 -3.98 3.30
CA ASP A 169 -11.95 -4.46 2.67
C ASP A 169 -11.73 -5.77 1.89
N LEU A 170 -10.58 -5.90 1.21
CA LEU A 170 -10.18 -7.16 0.58
C LEU A 170 -10.03 -8.29 1.61
N LEU A 171 -9.26 -8.07 2.67
CA LEU A 171 -9.05 -9.09 3.70
C LEU A 171 -10.38 -9.54 4.32
N TRP A 172 -11.26 -8.59 4.64
CA TRP A 172 -12.60 -8.89 5.15
C TRP A 172 -13.46 -9.69 4.17
N ALA A 173 -13.48 -9.31 2.90
CA ALA A 173 -14.28 -10.03 1.90
C ALA A 173 -13.79 -11.47 1.71
N VAL A 174 -12.48 -11.70 1.68
CA VAL A 174 -11.92 -13.06 1.59
C VAL A 174 -12.17 -13.84 2.88
N PHE A 175 -12.04 -13.21 4.04
CA PHE A 175 -12.32 -13.85 5.33
C PHE A 175 -13.79 -14.23 5.48
N HIS A 176 -14.71 -13.39 4.99
CA HIS A 176 -16.13 -13.74 4.96
C HIS A 176 -16.40 -14.99 4.10
N VAL A 177 -15.76 -15.12 2.94
CA VAL A 177 -15.84 -16.34 2.12
C VAL A 177 -15.28 -17.56 2.89
N ILE A 178 -14.18 -17.39 3.63
CA ILE A 178 -13.65 -18.45 4.51
C ILE A 178 -14.72 -18.88 5.53
N GLU A 179 -15.35 -17.94 6.23
CA GLU A 179 -16.36 -18.23 7.26
C GLU A 179 -17.58 -18.96 6.68
N GLU A 180 -18.12 -18.46 5.57
CA GLU A 180 -19.26 -19.07 4.88
C GLU A 180 -18.93 -20.51 4.43
N LEU A 181 -17.78 -20.74 3.79
CA LEU A 181 -17.39 -22.08 3.34
C LEU A 181 -17.09 -23.01 4.52
N GLN A 182 -16.48 -22.50 5.59
CA GLN A 182 -16.15 -23.26 6.79
C GLN A 182 -17.41 -23.74 7.53
N ALA A 183 -18.42 -22.88 7.64
CA ALA A 183 -19.67 -23.16 8.35
C ALA A 183 -20.48 -24.31 7.72
N ARG A 184 -20.28 -24.56 6.41
CA ARG A 184 -20.98 -25.60 5.65
C ARG A 184 -20.24 -26.94 5.75
N GLN A 185 -20.88 -27.96 6.31
CA GLN A 185 -20.28 -29.30 6.41
C GLN A 185 -20.11 -29.96 5.04
N SER A 186 -21.10 -29.84 4.16
CA SER A 186 -21.05 -30.26 2.77
C SER A 186 -21.38 -29.09 1.85
N LEU A 187 -20.76 -29.09 0.68
CA LEU A 187 -21.03 -28.15 -0.42
C LEU A 187 -21.86 -28.81 -1.53
N ASP A 188 -22.22 -30.09 -1.35
CA ASP A 188 -23.02 -30.85 -2.32
C ASP A 188 -24.51 -30.52 -2.17
N GLY A 189 -25.18 -30.29 -3.29
CA GLY A 189 -26.63 -30.10 -3.31
C GLY A 189 -27.12 -28.85 -2.57
N LEU A 190 -26.28 -27.82 -2.44
CA LEU A 190 -26.68 -26.55 -1.82
C LEU A 190 -27.92 -25.97 -2.50
N PRO A 191 -28.85 -25.35 -1.73
CA PRO A 191 -29.99 -24.66 -2.29
C PRO A 191 -29.58 -23.58 -3.30
N ASN A 192 -30.44 -23.29 -4.27
CA ASN A 192 -30.11 -22.30 -5.28
C ASN A 192 -29.84 -20.91 -4.67
N SER A 193 -30.60 -20.52 -3.65
CA SER A 193 -30.39 -19.28 -2.89
C SER A 193 -28.99 -19.16 -2.28
N ASP A 194 -28.45 -20.27 -1.76
CA ASP A 194 -27.15 -20.30 -1.11
C ASP A 194 -26.02 -20.17 -2.14
N LEU A 195 -26.17 -20.84 -3.27
CA LEU A 195 -25.22 -20.74 -4.39
C LEU A 195 -25.24 -19.34 -5.02
N ASP A 196 -26.41 -18.68 -5.07
CA ASP A 196 -26.52 -17.30 -5.52
C ASP A 196 -25.90 -16.32 -4.52
N HIS A 197 -26.06 -16.55 -3.20
CA HIS A 197 -25.39 -15.80 -2.14
C HIS A 197 -23.87 -15.93 -2.24
N LEU A 198 -23.34 -17.16 -2.32
CA LEU A 198 -21.91 -17.42 -2.49
C LEU A 198 -21.37 -16.76 -3.75
N SER A 199 -22.12 -16.77 -4.86
CA SER A 199 -21.73 -16.07 -6.08
C SER A 199 -21.53 -14.57 -5.84
N GLY A 200 -22.39 -13.96 -5.02
CA GLY A 200 -22.27 -12.57 -4.58
C GLY A 200 -21.04 -12.30 -3.70
N ASP A 201 -20.72 -13.20 -2.77
CA ASP A 201 -19.54 -13.06 -1.91
C ASP A 201 -18.23 -13.25 -2.68
N LEU A 202 -18.17 -14.26 -3.56
CA LEU A 202 -17.04 -14.49 -4.47
C LEU A 202 -16.82 -13.28 -5.38
N LYS A 203 -17.90 -12.72 -5.94
CA LYS A 203 -17.85 -11.49 -6.73
C LYS A 203 -17.23 -10.34 -5.94
N ARG A 204 -17.69 -10.11 -4.70
CA ARG A 204 -17.19 -9.03 -3.84
C ARG A 204 -15.71 -9.20 -3.55
N ALA A 205 -15.31 -10.39 -3.10
CA ALA A 205 -13.92 -10.73 -2.81
C ALA A 205 -13.03 -10.56 -4.05
N HIS A 206 -13.48 -11.06 -5.21
CA HIS A 206 -12.69 -10.96 -6.43
C HIS A 206 -12.54 -9.53 -6.94
N THR A 207 -13.59 -8.71 -6.85
CA THR A 207 -13.54 -7.30 -7.25
C THR A 207 -12.46 -6.57 -6.47
N TYR A 208 -12.46 -6.70 -5.13
CA TYR A 208 -11.43 -6.10 -4.29
C TYR A 208 -10.04 -6.67 -4.59
N LEU A 209 -9.95 -7.97 -4.86
CA LEU A 209 -8.68 -8.64 -5.14
C LEU A 209 -8.03 -8.11 -6.42
N LEU A 210 -8.82 -7.90 -7.47
CA LEU A 210 -8.34 -7.33 -8.74
C LEU A 210 -7.90 -5.88 -8.59
N ILE A 211 -8.71 -5.04 -7.91
CA ILE A 211 -8.39 -3.63 -7.69
C ILE A 211 -7.10 -3.48 -6.89
N GLU A 212 -6.96 -4.27 -5.82
CA GLU A 212 -5.76 -4.24 -5.00
C GLU A 212 -4.55 -4.81 -5.74
N TRP A 213 -4.74 -5.83 -6.58
CA TRP A 213 -3.66 -6.39 -7.41
C TRP A 213 -3.11 -5.37 -8.40
N VAL A 214 -3.97 -4.62 -9.09
CA VAL A 214 -3.53 -3.55 -10.01
C VAL A 214 -2.77 -2.45 -9.24
N SER A 215 -3.27 -2.06 -8.07
CA SER A 215 -2.60 -1.10 -7.17
C SER A 215 -1.22 -1.59 -6.73
N TYR A 216 -1.13 -2.85 -6.32
CA TYR A 216 0.10 -3.51 -5.91
C TYR A 216 1.10 -3.60 -7.07
N MET A 217 0.65 -3.96 -8.27
CA MET A 217 1.49 -4.00 -9.48
C MET A 217 2.05 -2.62 -9.85
N ALA A 218 1.26 -1.55 -9.72
CA ALA A 218 1.72 -0.18 -9.93
C ALA A 218 2.81 0.20 -8.91
N HIS A 219 2.60 -0.14 -7.64
CA HIS A 219 3.58 0.11 -6.60
C HIS A 219 4.88 -0.69 -6.80
N LEU A 220 4.80 -1.98 -7.14
CA LEU A 220 5.97 -2.79 -7.47
C LEU A 220 6.77 -2.16 -8.61
N LYS A 221 6.10 -1.65 -9.65
CA LYS A 221 6.79 -1.01 -10.77
C LYS A 221 7.62 0.20 -10.33
N SER A 222 7.05 1.05 -9.48
CA SER A 222 7.71 2.27 -8.99
C SER A 222 8.84 1.95 -8.01
N ASP A 223 8.57 1.14 -6.99
CA ASP A 223 9.41 1.07 -5.81
C ASP A 223 10.27 -0.20 -5.78
N TYR A 224 9.87 -1.26 -6.51
CA TYR A 224 10.56 -2.55 -6.55
C TYR A 224 10.60 -3.18 -7.96
N PRO A 225 11.27 -2.54 -8.96
CA PRO A 225 11.20 -2.98 -10.37
C PRO A 225 11.61 -4.44 -10.61
N TYR A 226 12.49 -4.99 -9.78
CA TYR A 226 12.91 -6.40 -9.86
C TYR A 226 11.78 -7.38 -9.49
N LEU A 227 10.94 -7.03 -8.50
CA LEU A 227 9.74 -7.80 -8.15
C LEU A 227 8.68 -7.66 -9.22
N TYR A 228 8.50 -6.45 -9.76
CA TYR A 228 7.56 -6.20 -10.85
C TYR A 228 7.85 -7.07 -12.07
N SER A 229 9.13 -7.20 -12.44
CA SER A 229 9.57 -8.07 -13.54
C SER A 229 9.14 -9.52 -13.38
N LEU A 230 9.25 -10.08 -12.17
CA LEU A 230 8.75 -11.43 -11.90
C LEU A 230 7.22 -11.49 -11.91
N ALA A 231 6.56 -10.49 -11.32
CA ALA A 231 5.10 -10.45 -11.18
C ALA A 231 4.37 -10.38 -12.53
N ILE A 232 4.91 -9.65 -13.52
CA ILE A 232 4.32 -9.62 -14.88
C ILE A 232 4.48 -10.98 -15.60
N ARG A 233 5.59 -11.69 -15.40
CA ARG A 233 5.81 -13.02 -16.00
C ARG A 233 4.94 -14.09 -15.36
N MET A 234 4.70 -13.94 -14.07
CA MET A 234 3.82 -14.79 -13.26
C MET A 234 2.40 -14.24 -13.15
N ASN A 235 1.95 -13.45 -14.13
CA ASN A 235 0.63 -12.82 -14.10
C ASN A 235 -0.46 -13.90 -13.91
N PRO A 236 -1.23 -13.87 -12.81
CA PRO A 236 -2.26 -14.88 -12.54
C PRO A 236 -3.39 -14.90 -13.58
N MET A 237 -3.52 -13.85 -14.39
CA MET A 237 -4.54 -13.76 -15.43
C MET A 237 -4.06 -14.29 -16.80
N ASP A 238 -2.80 -14.71 -16.91
CA ASP A 238 -2.22 -15.28 -18.12
C ASP A 238 -2.01 -16.81 -17.97
N PRO A 239 -2.74 -17.64 -18.73
CA PRO A 239 -2.55 -19.09 -18.73
C PRO A 239 -1.16 -19.56 -19.20
N LYS A 240 -0.38 -18.69 -19.86
CA LYS A 240 0.97 -18.96 -20.34
C LYS A 240 2.07 -18.40 -19.42
N ALA A 241 1.70 -17.89 -18.25
CA ALA A 241 2.64 -17.35 -17.27
C ALA A 241 3.72 -18.37 -16.91
N HIS A 242 4.98 -17.96 -16.93
CA HIS A 242 6.13 -18.81 -16.59
C HIS A 242 7.27 -18.00 -15.96
N PRO A 243 8.01 -18.54 -14.97
CA PRO A 243 8.98 -17.75 -14.21
C PRO A 243 10.25 -17.33 -14.96
N GLU A 244 10.74 -18.10 -15.95
CA GLU A 244 12.02 -17.77 -16.59
C GLU A 244 11.96 -16.56 -17.53
N VAL A 245 13.13 -15.95 -17.74
CA VAL A 245 13.34 -14.89 -18.73
C VAL A 245 13.68 -15.58 -20.04
N LEU A 246 12.72 -15.59 -20.98
CA LEU A 246 12.90 -16.07 -22.35
C LEU A 246 13.46 -14.96 -23.25
#